data_AF-A0A167W7G6-F1
#
_entry.id   AF-A0A167W7G6-F1
#
_cell.length_a   1.000
_cell.length_b   1.000
_cell.length_c   1.000
_cell.angle_alpha   90.00
_cell.angle_beta   90.00
_cell.angle_gamma   90.00
#
_symmetry.space_group_name_H-M   'P 1'
#
loop_
_entity.id
_entity.type
_entity.pdbx_description
1 polymer ?
#
loop_
_entity_poly.entity_id
_entity_poly.type
_entity_poly.pdbx_seq_one_letter_code
_entity_poly.pdbx_strand_id
1 'polypeptide(L)'
;MASSLLSYIKLFIRKSTLTATYNEKDAPRRDGHRQLLDRDSLLWNDEIGSMLTEMLTTAGYSKKSTALHSDFFTSSVTPFLGFHPRGTVAPHVWKSFMTDDHTPVELSWCWSSSKDAPAVRYSVEPISRSASLRVDAANLTANVRLLGDCLPTAPNMDLHLHRHFRNSLTTHDSMGPDEKGVQKSDVPQSQCFIAFDLLEKNNVVKQYYLPGRRAKEESRSNWSIVKEAIQNLPGSANSLLSSFDVLVEFIESFPVASRPAVEILAIDCLEPTQSRLKIYVRSLETSFKSVMDMMTLGGRAPKSPDEEESLRELFIAVFGLNKDTYEDDQPLREKAHRTGGMLYYFELKSNSKLPKSKIYLPILTLVYPIRDAQGRSIAGPRWKFVEGQGIDKFLRGHEVSKAWRKYGSVYRIWSDFIPEVVLTKPEDVKAFYSDSSLHVKSASSNGGWLFHQLLGDCMGLINGDRWKRIRVRFSTYFVHRAITEISPRLETAAGQYVDQLGADGAGSIEIHAGNTARFPFMTTAEYVYGPLSESEKASLWSLGQRSLGLMGSVLSGGVYRFKIYEWLRPQTHQCLTQFERDWTLFNERIYQSRKANYPQEKQPPIVHAWDSVAASSTVHGFQHSGKLTAG
;
A
#
# COMPACT_ATOMS: atom_id res chain seq x y z
N MET A 1 -8.18 0.03 31.00
CA MET A 1 -7.34 1.16 30.52
C MET A 1 -7.28 1.27 28.99
N ALA A 2 -6.98 0.23 28.22
CA ALA A 2 -7.05 0.30 26.74
C ALA A 2 -8.45 0.62 26.17
N SER A 3 -9.51 0.12 26.79
CA SER A 3 -10.91 0.43 26.41
C SER A 3 -11.27 1.92 26.58
N SER A 4 -10.71 2.59 27.58
CA SER A 4 -11.00 3.99 27.90
C SER A 4 -10.25 4.95 26.96
N LEU A 5 -9.03 4.59 26.54
CA LEU A 5 -8.28 5.31 25.51
C LEU A 5 -8.96 5.20 24.13
N LEU A 6 -9.45 4.01 23.76
CA LEU A 6 -10.23 3.82 22.53
C LEU A 6 -11.56 4.59 22.54
N SER A 7 -12.24 4.62 23.69
CA SER A 7 -13.47 5.42 23.86
C SER A 7 -13.20 6.92 23.77
N TYR A 8 -12.07 7.39 24.30
CA TYR A 8 -11.63 8.79 24.23
C TYR A 8 -11.26 9.21 22.80
N ILE A 9 -10.53 8.36 22.07
CA ILE A 9 -10.22 8.54 20.64
C ILE A 9 -11.51 8.59 19.80
N LYS A 10 -12.47 7.69 20.05
CA LYS A 10 -13.78 7.70 19.38
C LYS A 10 -14.59 8.97 19.66
N LEU A 11 -14.52 9.49 20.89
CA LEU A 11 -15.22 10.73 21.28
C LEU A 11 -14.57 11.98 20.65
N PHE A 12 -13.25 12.01 20.56
CA PHE A 12 -12.49 13.12 19.95
C PHE A 12 -12.71 13.17 18.42
N ILE A 13 -12.72 12.03 17.74
CA ILE A 13 -13.02 11.94 16.30
C ILE A 13 -14.43 12.43 15.96
N ARG A 14 -15.42 12.13 16.81
CA ARG A 14 -16.77 12.69 16.66
C ARG A 14 -16.80 14.22 16.72
N LYS A 15 -15.87 14.87 17.42
CA LYS A 15 -15.77 16.34 17.48
C LYS A 15 -14.96 16.93 16.31
N SER A 16 -13.93 16.26 15.82
CA SER A 16 -13.12 16.75 14.69
C SER A 16 -13.73 16.49 13.31
N THR A 17 -14.77 15.65 13.21
CA THR A 17 -15.51 15.41 11.95
C THR A 17 -16.66 16.41 11.72
N LEU A 18 -16.88 17.37 12.63
CA LEU A 18 -17.91 18.41 12.53
C LEU A 18 -17.36 19.73 11.96
N THR A 19 -16.62 19.68 10.84
CA THR A 19 -16.32 20.87 10.02
C THR A 19 -15.93 20.44 8.60
N ALA A 20 -16.91 20.01 7.81
CA ALA A 20 -16.83 20.04 6.35
C ALA A 20 -18.24 19.86 5.76
N THR A 21 -19.14 20.83 5.99
CA THR A 21 -20.32 20.97 5.14
C THR A 21 -19.88 21.60 3.83
N TYR A 22 -19.78 20.76 2.80
CA TYR A 22 -19.59 21.18 1.42
C TYR A 22 -20.85 21.95 0.97
N ASN A 23 -20.68 23.24 0.67
CA ASN A 23 -21.76 24.12 0.26
C ASN A 23 -21.88 24.06 -1.27
N GLU A 24 -22.94 23.42 -1.77
CA GLU A 24 -23.12 22.99 -3.17
C GLU A 24 -23.57 24.14 -4.11
N LYS A 25 -23.15 25.39 -3.88
CA LYS A 25 -23.72 26.56 -4.61
C LYS A 25 -22.76 27.48 -5.36
N ASP A 26 -21.45 27.22 -5.36
CA ASP A 26 -20.50 28.06 -6.10
C ASP A 26 -19.73 27.26 -7.16
N ALA A 27 -20.43 26.80 -8.20
CA ALA A 27 -19.82 26.33 -9.44
C ALA A 27 -19.80 27.48 -10.47
N PRO A 28 -18.63 27.94 -10.96
CA PRO A 28 -18.59 28.94 -12.01
C PRO A 28 -19.11 28.34 -13.33
N ARG A 29 -20.14 28.99 -13.90
CA ARG A 29 -20.62 28.71 -15.26
C ARG A 29 -19.50 28.96 -16.26
N ARG A 30 -19.14 27.95 -17.05
CA ARG A 30 -18.38 28.10 -18.29
C ARG A 30 -19.00 27.24 -19.38
N ASP A 31 -19.43 27.91 -20.44
CA ASP A 31 -19.95 27.35 -21.68
C ASP A 31 -18.86 26.65 -22.50
N GLY A 32 -19.28 25.60 -23.22
CA GLY A 32 -18.48 24.91 -24.23
C GLY A 32 -18.56 23.38 -24.14
N HIS A 33 -19.65 22.79 -24.66
CA HIS A 33 -19.82 21.36 -25.00
C HIS A 33 -19.02 20.34 -24.17
N ARG A 34 -19.27 20.23 -22.85
CA ARG A 34 -18.85 19.05 -22.07
C ARG A 34 -19.88 17.95 -22.33
N GLN A 35 -19.50 16.86 -23.01
CA GLN A 35 -20.33 15.66 -23.04
C GLN A 35 -20.65 15.26 -21.60
N LEU A 36 -21.93 15.09 -21.28
CA LEU A 36 -22.35 14.59 -19.98
C LEU A 36 -21.75 13.18 -19.83
N LEU A 37 -20.89 13.00 -18.83
CA LEU A 37 -20.35 11.69 -18.50
C LEU A 37 -21.49 10.76 -18.12
N ASP A 38 -21.44 9.54 -18.63
CA ASP A 38 -22.37 8.51 -18.20
C ASP A 38 -22.09 8.09 -16.74
N ARG A 39 -23.03 7.35 -16.15
CA ARG A 39 -22.96 6.94 -14.74
C ARG A 39 -21.72 6.12 -14.39
N ASP A 40 -21.29 5.19 -15.24
CA ASP A 40 -20.11 4.37 -14.97
C ASP A 40 -18.84 5.23 -15.04
N SER A 41 -18.76 6.14 -16.00
CA SER A 41 -17.65 7.11 -16.11
C SER A 41 -17.54 7.98 -14.85
N LEU A 42 -18.67 8.43 -14.31
CA LEU A 42 -18.70 9.17 -13.03
C LEU A 42 -18.22 8.33 -11.85
N LEU A 43 -18.62 7.06 -11.76
CA LEU A 43 -18.17 6.15 -10.70
C LEU A 43 -16.66 5.86 -10.80
N TRP A 44 -16.15 5.63 -12.01
CA TRP A 44 -14.71 5.48 -12.24
C TRP A 44 -13.94 6.74 -11.85
N ASN A 45 -14.47 7.92 -12.17
CA ASN A 45 -13.85 9.18 -11.79
C ASN A 45 -13.84 9.39 -10.26
N ASP A 46 -14.96 9.10 -9.60
CA ASP A 46 -15.09 9.19 -8.14
C ASP A 46 -14.05 8.31 -7.42
N GLU A 47 -13.84 7.08 -7.88
CA GLU A 47 -12.85 6.18 -7.25
C GLU A 47 -11.42 6.43 -7.72
N ILE A 48 -11.17 6.22 -9.01
CA ILE A 48 -9.83 6.19 -9.58
C ILE A 48 -9.33 7.60 -9.90
N GLY A 49 -10.21 8.49 -10.35
CA GLY A 49 -9.86 9.89 -10.62
C GLY A 49 -9.48 10.65 -9.34
N SER A 50 -10.20 10.42 -8.24
CA SER A 50 -9.85 10.93 -6.91
C SER A 50 -8.49 10.41 -6.45
N MET A 51 -8.25 9.10 -6.59
CA MET A 51 -6.96 8.49 -6.25
C MET A 51 -5.82 9.04 -7.09
N LEU A 52 -6.01 9.19 -8.41
CA LEU A 52 -5.03 9.78 -9.32
C LEU A 52 -4.69 11.22 -8.91
N THR A 53 -5.71 12.02 -8.57
CA THR A 53 -5.53 13.41 -8.13
C THR A 53 -4.70 13.46 -6.85
N GLU A 54 -5.01 12.59 -5.87
CA GLU A 54 -4.22 12.49 -4.64
C GLU A 54 -2.79 12.03 -4.90
N MET A 55 -2.58 11.07 -5.80
CA MET A 55 -1.24 10.62 -6.21
C MET A 55 -0.43 11.72 -6.86
N LEU A 56 -1.03 12.55 -7.72
CA LEU A 56 -0.40 13.70 -8.37
C LEU A 56 -0.01 14.77 -7.36
N THR A 57 -0.95 15.17 -6.49
CA THR A 57 -0.68 16.14 -5.42
C THR A 57 0.42 15.64 -4.48
N THR A 58 0.38 14.36 -4.11
CA THR A 58 1.38 13.74 -3.24
C THR A 58 2.74 13.67 -3.91
N ALA A 59 2.79 13.42 -5.23
CA ALA A 59 4.01 13.43 -6.02
C ALA A 59 4.56 14.85 -6.31
N GLY A 60 3.93 15.91 -5.80
CA GLY A 60 4.42 17.29 -5.94
C GLY A 60 4.15 17.92 -7.30
N TYR A 61 3.21 17.39 -8.09
CA TYR A 61 2.82 17.99 -9.36
C TYR A 61 2.19 19.38 -9.12
N SER A 62 2.45 20.34 -10.02
CA SER A 62 1.82 21.66 -9.88
C SER A 62 0.30 21.57 -10.03
N LYS A 63 -0.45 22.52 -9.46
CA LYS A 63 -1.91 22.59 -9.61
C LYS A 63 -2.35 22.56 -11.08
N LYS A 64 -1.58 23.19 -11.98
CA LYS A 64 -1.84 23.19 -13.41
C LYS A 64 -1.66 21.79 -14.01
N SER A 65 -0.60 21.08 -13.61
CA SER A 65 -0.36 19.71 -14.06
C SER A 65 -1.40 18.74 -13.50
N THR A 66 -1.74 18.85 -12.22
CA THR A 66 -2.83 18.09 -11.60
C THR A 66 -4.14 18.29 -12.36
N ALA A 67 -4.53 19.54 -12.64
CA ALA A 67 -5.75 19.83 -13.40
C ALA A 67 -5.70 19.22 -14.81
N LEU A 68 -4.59 19.38 -15.54
CA LEU A 68 -4.42 18.81 -16.88
C LEU A 68 -4.61 17.29 -16.89
N HIS A 69 -3.99 16.57 -15.96
CA HIS A 69 -4.05 15.11 -15.90
C HIS A 69 -5.38 14.60 -15.37
N SER A 70 -5.97 15.26 -14.37
CA SER A 70 -7.30 14.93 -13.86
C SER A 70 -8.39 15.18 -14.91
N ASP A 71 -8.31 16.28 -15.67
CA ASP A 71 -9.25 16.58 -16.75
C ASP A 71 -9.13 15.59 -17.91
N PHE A 72 -7.90 15.21 -18.29
CA PHE A 72 -7.66 14.18 -19.30
C PHE A 72 -8.19 12.82 -18.86
N PHE A 73 -7.91 12.40 -17.62
CA PHE A 73 -8.43 11.14 -17.09
C PHE A 73 -9.96 11.13 -17.10
N THR A 74 -10.57 12.19 -16.55
CA THR A 74 -12.03 12.34 -16.46
C THR A 74 -12.68 12.31 -17.85
N SER A 75 -12.19 13.12 -18.78
CA SER A 75 -12.89 13.38 -20.05
C SER A 75 -12.54 12.41 -21.16
N SER A 76 -11.30 11.90 -21.16
CA SER A 76 -10.80 11.04 -22.23
C SER A 76 -10.67 9.59 -21.80
N VAL A 77 -10.32 9.28 -20.54
CA VAL A 77 -10.05 7.90 -20.13
C VAL A 77 -11.27 7.19 -19.56
N THR A 78 -11.99 7.80 -18.61
CA THR A 78 -13.14 7.14 -17.96
C THR A 78 -14.22 6.60 -18.92
N PRO A 79 -14.52 7.24 -20.07
CA PRO A 79 -15.47 6.69 -21.03
C PRO A 79 -15.08 5.33 -21.63
N PHE A 80 -13.79 4.97 -21.57
CA PHE A 80 -13.26 3.71 -22.08
C PHE A 80 -12.87 2.73 -20.97
N LEU A 81 -13.30 2.94 -19.72
CA LEU A 81 -13.08 1.95 -18.64
C LEU A 81 -14.22 0.92 -18.55
N GLY A 82 -15.12 0.89 -19.53
CA GLY A 82 -16.25 -0.04 -19.57
C GLY A 82 -17.22 0.16 -18.40
N PHE A 83 -17.96 -0.90 -18.07
CA PHE A 83 -18.93 -0.87 -16.98
C PHE A 83 -18.24 -0.88 -15.61
N HIS A 84 -18.70 -0.03 -14.70
CA HIS A 84 -18.17 0.04 -13.35
C HIS A 84 -18.70 -1.14 -12.51
N PRO A 85 -17.89 -1.80 -11.65
CA PRO A 85 -18.36 -2.93 -10.82
C PRO A 85 -19.53 -2.62 -9.87
N ARG A 86 -19.68 -1.35 -9.47
CA ARG A 86 -20.82 -0.83 -8.68
C ARG A 86 -22.01 -0.34 -9.51
N GLY A 87 -21.97 -0.47 -10.83
CA GLY A 87 -23.07 -0.08 -11.73
C GLY A 87 -24.35 -0.91 -11.50
N THR A 88 -25.50 -0.39 -11.92
CA THR A 88 -26.82 -0.98 -11.62
C THR A 88 -27.29 -2.08 -12.58
N VAL A 89 -26.57 -2.33 -13.67
CA VAL A 89 -26.92 -3.37 -14.64
C VAL A 89 -25.85 -4.45 -14.52
N ALA A 90 -26.23 -5.72 -14.36
CA ALA A 90 -25.28 -6.84 -14.37
C ALA A 90 -24.67 -6.93 -15.79
N PRO A 91 -23.44 -6.45 -16.03
CA PRO A 91 -22.93 -6.38 -17.39
C PRO A 91 -22.39 -7.77 -17.76
N HIS A 92 -22.38 -8.08 -19.06
CA HIS A 92 -21.39 -9.00 -19.59
C HIS A 92 -20.03 -8.32 -19.47
N VAL A 93 -19.43 -8.34 -18.27
CA VAL A 93 -18.22 -7.57 -17.96
C VAL A 93 -17.05 -8.19 -18.73
N TRP A 94 -16.45 -7.41 -19.61
CA TRP A 94 -15.13 -7.72 -20.16
C TRP A 94 -14.14 -7.90 -19.01
N LYS A 95 -13.66 -9.12 -18.82
CA LYS A 95 -12.65 -9.44 -17.81
C LYS A 95 -11.29 -9.04 -18.34
N SER A 96 -10.81 -7.87 -17.90
CA SER A 96 -9.47 -7.42 -18.24
C SER A 96 -8.41 -8.38 -17.71
N PHE A 97 -7.32 -8.55 -18.46
CA PHE A 97 -6.11 -9.20 -18.00
C PHE A 97 -5.19 -8.25 -17.22
N MET A 98 -5.46 -6.94 -17.22
CA MET A 98 -4.61 -5.93 -16.60
C MET A 98 -4.39 -6.18 -15.10
N THR A 99 -5.45 -6.53 -14.38
CA THR A 99 -5.41 -6.75 -12.94
C THR A 99 -6.01 -8.11 -12.55
N ASP A 100 -5.56 -8.67 -11.43
CA ASP A 100 -6.06 -9.95 -10.91
C ASP A 100 -7.56 -9.92 -10.57
N ASP A 101 -8.14 -8.74 -10.37
CA ASP A 101 -9.57 -8.56 -10.09
C ASP A 101 -10.41 -8.16 -11.31
N HIS A 102 -9.78 -8.20 -12.49
CA HIS A 102 -10.33 -7.94 -13.82
C HIS A 102 -10.76 -6.50 -14.10
N THR A 103 -10.36 -5.56 -13.24
CA THR A 103 -10.55 -4.13 -13.51
C THR A 103 -9.59 -3.63 -14.58
N PRO A 104 -9.99 -2.65 -15.41
CA PRO A 104 -9.22 -2.27 -16.60
C PRO A 104 -8.28 -1.08 -16.38
N VAL A 105 -7.89 -0.79 -15.13
CA VAL A 105 -7.05 0.36 -14.80
C VAL A 105 -6.11 0.06 -13.65
N GLU A 106 -4.86 0.48 -13.78
CA GLU A 106 -3.83 0.37 -12.75
C GLU A 106 -3.04 1.68 -12.65
N LEU A 107 -2.95 2.26 -11.45
CA LEU A 107 -2.11 3.43 -11.17
C LEU A 107 -0.75 2.97 -10.60
N SER A 108 0.33 3.70 -10.90
CA SER A 108 1.66 3.40 -10.36
C SER A 108 2.51 4.65 -10.11
N TRP A 109 3.43 4.55 -9.15
CA TRP A 109 4.52 5.50 -8.97
C TRP A 109 5.82 4.99 -9.61
N CYS A 110 6.62 5.91 -10.11
CA CYS A 110 7.98 5.67 -10.58
C CYS A 110 8.97 6.39 -9.68
N TRP A 111 9.69 5.63 -8.87
CA TRP A 111 10.82 6.13 -8.10
C TRP A 111 12.10 6.05 -8.92
N SER A 112 12.99 7.03 -8.78
CA SER A 112 14.30 7.05 -9.43
C SER A 112 15.29 7.80 -8.56
N SER A 113 16.57 7.41 -8.58
CA SER A 113 17.63 8.10 -7.83
C SER A 113 17.87 9.54 -8.27
N SER A 114 17.38 9.97 -9.43
CA SER A 114 17.56 11.32 -9.95
C SER A 114 16.54 12.34 -9.43
N LYS A 115 15.50 11.90 -8.72
CA LYS A 115 14.43 12.77 -8.20
C LYS A 115 13.91 12.24 -6.87
N ASP A 116 13.71 13.15 -5.92
CA ASP A 116 13.16 12.81 -4.60
C ASP A 116 11.67 12.44 -4.66
N ALA A 117 10.93 13.05 -5.59
CA ALA A 117 9.50 12.80 -5.78
C ALA A 117 9.25 11.79 -6.94
N PRO A 118 8.24 10.91 -6.82
CA PRO A 118 7.95 9.92 -7.83
C PRO A 118 7.24 10.54 -9.04
N ALA A 119 7.40 9.97 -10.22
CA ALA A 119 6.52 10.27 -11.34
C ALA A 119 5.23 9.42 -11.25
N VAL A 120 4.08 10.00 -11.55
CA VAL A 120 2.80 9.28 -11.62
C VAL A 120 2.62 8.69 -13.01
N ARG A 121 2.15 7.44 -13.07
CA ARG A 121 1.80 6.74 -14.30
C ARG A 121 0.51 5.98 -14.10
N TYR A 122 -0.20 5.68 -15.17
CA TYR A 122 -1.26 4.69 -15.13
C TYR A 122 -1.39 3.96 -16.45
N SER A 123 -1.95 2.76 -16.38
CA SER A 123 -2.27 1.94 -17.53
C SER A 123 -3.75 1.63 -17.53
N VAL A 124 -4.32 1.48 -18.73
CA VAL A 124 -5.72 1.09 -18.93
C VAL A 124 -5.85 0.05 -20.03
N GLU A 125 -6.80 -0.85 -19.88
CA GLU A 125 -7.39 -1.56 -21.02
C GLU A 125 -8.59 -0.77 -21.50
N PRO A 126 -8.54 -0.14 -22.69
CA PRO A 126 -9.70 0.55 -23.22
C PRO A 126 -10.77 -0.47 -23.60
N ILE A 127 -11.95 -0.37 -23.00
CA ILE A 127 -13.09 -1.27 -23.19
C ILE A 127 -14.25 -0.49 -23.77
N SER A 128 -14.74 -0.91 -24.94
CA SER A 128 -15.92 -0.31 -25.54
C SER A 128 -17.21 -0.81 -24.88
N ARG A 129 -18.30 -0.06 -25.00
CA ARG A 129 -19.64 -0.51 -24.57
C ARG A 129 -20.14 -1.73 -25.32
N SER A 130 -19.54 -2.01 -26.47
CA SER A 130 -19.88 -3.14 -27.33
C SER A 130 -18.86 -4.27 -27.24
N ALA A 131 -17.92 -4.22 -26.28
CA ALA A 131 -16.92 -5.26 -26.10
C ALA A 131 -17.60 -6.62 -25.88
N SER A 132 -17.09 -7.66 -26.53
CA SER A 132 -17.69 -9.02 -26.59
C SER A 132 -18.99 -9.14 -27.38
N LEU A 133 -19.59 -8.04 -27.86
CA LEU A 133 -20.69 -8.12 -28.83
C LEU A 133 -20.11 -8.37 -30.23
N ARG A 134 -20.93 -8.93 -31.15
CA ARG A 134 -20.49 -9.24 -32.53
C ARG A 134 -19.84 -8.05 -33.25
N VAL A 135 -20.22 -6.82 -32.91
CA VAL A 135 -19.68 -5.60 -33.53
C VAL A 135 -18.29 -5.17 -33.03
N ASP A 136 -17.85 -5.65 -31.86
CA ASP A 136 -16.50 -5.37 -31.29
C ASP A 136 -16.04 -6.54 -30.41
N ALA A 137 -16.13 -7.75 -30.95
CA ALA A 137 -15.89 -8.98 -30.20
C ALA A 137 -14.43 -9.11 -29.68
N ALA A 138 -13.51 -8.45 -30.38
CA ALA A 138 -12.09 -8.40 -30.09
C ALA A 138 -11.68 -7.24 -29.16
N ASN A 139 -12.61 -6.32 -28.84
CA ASN A 139 -12.37 -5.09 -28.08
C ASN A 139 -11.16 -4.27 -28.60
N LEU A 140 -11.10 -4.06 -29.92
CA LEU A 140 -9.99 -3.31 -30.54
C LEU A 140 -10.38 -1.87 -30.88
N THR A 141 -11.68 -1.56 -30.88
CA THR A 141 -12.19 -0.25 -31.31
C THR A 141 -11.91 0.83 -30.26
N ALA A 142 -12.12 0.52 -28.97
CA ALA A 142 -11.87 1.46 -27.89
C ALA A 142 -10.41 1.91 -27.81
N ASN A 143 -9.47 1.00 -28.09
CA ASN A 143 -8.05 1.32 -28.08
C ASN A 143 -7.69 2.40 -29.12
N VAL A 144 -8.18 2.25 -30.36
CA VAL A 144 -7.93 3.24 -31.43
C VAL A 144 -8.57 4.59 -31.11
N ARG A 145 -9.78 4.59 -30.56
CA ARG A 145 -10.48 5.84 -30.19
C ARG A 145 -9.75 6.58 -29.08
N LEU A 146 -9.36 5.89 -28.00
CA LEU A 146 -8.62 6.52 -26.91
C LEU A 146 -7.26 7.06 -27.38
N LEU A 147 -6.55 6.37 -28.28
CA LEU A 147 -5.34 6.94 -28.88
C LEU A 147 -5.59 8.26 -29.63
N GLY A 148 -6.73 8.39 -30.32
CA GLY A 148 -7.14 9.66 -30.92
C GLY A 148 -7.31 10.76 -29.88
N ASP A 149 -7.97 10.44 -28.76
CA ASP A 149 -8.20 11.38 -27.66
C ASP A 149 -6.92 11.76 -26.91
N CYS A 150 -5.81 11.04 -27.11
CA CYS A 150 -4.51 11.38 -26.54
C CYS A 150 -3.79 12.51 -27.29
N LEU A 151 -4.13 12.78 -28.57
CA LEU A 151 -3.42 13.74 -29.41
C LEU A 151 -3.25 15.14 -28.77
N PRO A 152 -4.28 15.72 -28.09
CA PRO A 152 -4.14 17.04 -27.47
C PRO A 152 -3.14 17.07 -26.30
N THR A 153 -2.92 15.94 -25.62
CA THR A 153 -2.06 15.85 -24.43
C THR A 153 -0.73 15.14 -24.70
N ALA A 154 -0.55 14.56 -25.89
CA ALA A 154 0.65 13.83 -26.30
C ALA A 154 1.18 14.38 -27.66
N PRO A 155 1.78 15.58 -27.69
CA PRO A 155 2.14 16.27 -28.94
C PRO A 155 3.22 15.55 -29.77
N ASN A 156 4.01 14.68 -29.14
CA ASN A 156 5.07 13.91 -29.80
C ASN A 156 4.62 12.47 -30.13
N MET A 157 3.31 12.20 -30.04
CA MET A 157 2.81 10.85 -30.25
C MET A 157 2.94 10.44 -31.73
N ASP A 158 3.64 9.34 -31.96
CA ASP A 158 3.79 8.72 -33.27
C ASP A 158 3.21 7.29 -33.24
N LEU A 159 2.41 6.95 -34.25
CA LEU A 159 1.69 5.68 -34.34
C LEU A 159 2.27 4.72 -35.39
N HIS A 160 3.48 4.97 -35.91
CA HIS A 160 4.14 4.13 -36.91
C HIS A 160 4.34 2.70 -36.41
N LEU A 161 5.00 2.54 -35.25
CA LEU A 161 5.16 1.23 -34.60
C LEU A 161 3.82 0.65 -34.15
N HIS A 162 2.86 1.49 -33.74
CA HIS A 162 1.53 1.03 -33.35
C HIS A 162 0.82 0.30 -34.49
N ARG A 163 0.82 0.87 -35.71
CA ARG A 163 0.19 0.24 -36.88
C ARG A 163 0.80 -1.13 -37.18
N HIS A 164 2.14 -1.21 -37.14
CA HIS A 164 2.89 -2.45 -37.38
C HIS A 164 2.53 -3.55 -36.36
N PHE A 165 2.67 -3.25 -35.07
CA PHE A 165 2.46 -4.26 -34.02
C PHE A 165 0.99 -4.58 -33.76
N ARG A 166 0.06 -3.61 -33.91
CA ARG A 166 -1.37 -3.91 -33.87
C ARG A 166 -1.73 -4.94 -34.94
N ASN A 167 -1.27 -4.75 -36.17
CA ASN A 167 -1.53 -5.69 -37.26
C ASN A 167 -0.91 -7.06 -36.99
N SER A 168 0.33 -7.09 -36.50
CA SER A 168 1.10 -8.34 -36.36
C SER A 168 0.74 -9.14 -35.10
N LEU A 169 0.20 -8.51 -34.05
CA LEU A 169 0.07 -9.12 -32.72
C LEU A 169 -1.38 -9.23 -32.22
N THR A 170 -2.36 -8.71 -32.94
CA THR A 170 -3.79 -8.83 -32.56
C THR A 170 -4.54 -9.73 -33.55
N THR A 171 -5.62 -10.36 -33.09
CA THR A 171 -6.44 -11.27 -33.89
C THR A 171 -6.98 -10.58 -35.14
N HIS A 172 -7.01 -11.30 -36.27
CA HIS A 172 -7.76 -10.88 -37.45
C HIS A 172 -9.19 -11.42 -37.44
N ASP A 173 -9.45 -12.47 -36.65
CA ASP A 173 -10.77 -13.05 -36.52
C ASP A 173 -11.76 -12.05 -35.87
N SER A 174 -12.87 -11.82 -36.59
CA SER A 174 -13.98 -10.97 -36.16
C SER A 174 -15.11 -11.77 -35.52
N MET A 175 -15.01 -13.10 -35.51
CA MET A 175 -15.94 -13.98 -34.84
C MET A 175 -15.68 -13.91 -33.33
N GLY A 176 -16.74 -13.59 -32.57
CA GLY A 176 -16.67 -13.63 -31.11
C GLY A 176 -16.43 -15.04 -30.58
N PRO A 177 -16.23 -15.19 -29.26
CA PRO A 177 -16.09 -16.52 -28.66
C PRO A 177 -17.25 -17.41 -29.11
N ASP A 178 -16.92 -18.56 -29.70
CA ASP A 178 -17.85 -19.51 -30.31
C ASP A 178 -19.10 -19.71 -29.45
N GLU A 179 -20.30 -19.54 -30.03
CA GLU A 179 -21.60 -19.82 -29.39
C GLU A 179 -21.73 -21.31 -28.98
N LYS A 180 -20.78 -22.15 -29.38
CA LYS A 180 -20.65 -23.55 -28.96
C LYS A 180 -19.89 -23.64 -27.62
N GLY A 181 -20.62 -23.39 -26.52
CA GLY A 181 -20.37 -23.96 -25.20
C GLY A 181 -18.94 -23.86 -24.66
N VAL A 182 -18.67 -22.82 -23.86
CA VAL A 182 -17.70 -22.73 -22.74
C VAL A 182 -16.62 -23.83 -22.69
N GLN A 183 -15.77 -23.93 -23.71
CA GLN A 183 -14.39 -24.33 -23.44
C GLN A 183 -13.70 -23.07 -22.92
N LYS A 184 -13.37 -23.08 -21.61
CA LYS A 184 -12.49 -22.06 -21.03
C LYS A 184 -11.20 -22.08 -21.83
N SER A 185 -11.04 -21.15 -22.76
CA SER A 185 -9.77 -20.91 -23.41
C SER A 185 -8.81 -20.39 -22.35
N ASP A 186 -7.66 -21.05 -22.18
CA ASP A 186 -6.63 -20.56 -21.27
C ASP A 186 -6.05 -19.22 -21.72
N VAL A 187 -6.23 -18.82 -22.99
CA VAL A 187 -5.76 -17.52 -23.51
C VAL A 187 -6.63 -16.35 -23.01
N PRO A 188 -6.05 -15.26 -22.48
CA PRO A 188 -6.82 -14.09 -22.05
C PRO A 188 -7.57 -13.45 -23.22
N GLN A 189 -8.67 -12.75 -22.94
CA GLN A 189 -9.39 -12.02 -23.97
C GLN A 189 -8.78 -10.68 -24.35
N SER A 190 -8.06 -10.04 -23.42
CA SER A 190 -7.35 -8.78 -23.63
C SER A 190 -6.30 -8.90 -24.72
N GLN A 191 -6.19 -7.85 -25.53
CA GLN A 191 -5.24 -7.78 -26.64
C GLN A 191 -4.36 -6.54 -26.61
N CYS A 192 -4.86 -5.42 -26.10
CA CYS A 192 -4.14 -4.16 -26.07
C CYS A 192 -4.35 -3.40 -24.77
N PHE A 193 -3.28 -2.81 -24.22
CA PHE A 193 -3.36 -1.81 -23.14
C PHE A 193 -2.66 -0.52 -23.56
N ILE A 194 -3.12 0.61 -23.01
CA ILE A 194 -2.45 1.92 -23.11
C ILE A 194 -1.85 2.26 -21.76
N ALA A 195 -0.64 2.80 -21.70
CA ALA A 195 -0.14 3.47 -20.51
C ALA A 195 0.27 4.91 -20.78
N PHE A 196 0.22 5.70 -19.72
CA PHE A 196 0.50 7.11 -19.70
C PHE A 196 1.60 7.39 -18.67
N ASP A 197 2.74 7.88 -19.14
CA ASP A 197 3.71 8.53 -18.26
C ASP A 197 3.35 10.01 -18.17
N LEU A 198 2.95 10.45 -16.98
CA LEU A 198 2.45 11.81 -16.77
C LEU A 198 3.62 12.75 -16.51
N LEU A 199 3.94 13.60 -17.49
CA LEU A 199 4.94 14.65 -17.35
C LEU A 199 4.27 15.96 -16.88
N GLU A 200 5.05 16.96 -16.51
CA GLU A 200 4.51 18.21 -15.96
C GLU A 200 3.51 18.90 -16.91
N LYS A 201 3.69 18.76 -18.23
CA LYS A 201 2.91 19.49 -19.25
C LYS A 201 2.18 18.60 -20.26
N ASN A 202 2.50 17.30 -20.33
CA ASN A 202 2.03 16.40 -21.37
C ASN A 202 2.14 14.93 -20.92
N ASN A 203 1.73 14.02 -21.80
CA ASN A 203 1.79 12.58 -21.61
C ASN A 203 2.77 11.95 -22.61
N VAL A 204 3.48 10.93 -22.17
CA VAL A 204 4.09 9.95 -23.08
C VAL A 204 3.21 8.70 -23.10
N VAL A 205 2.70 8.38 -24.28
CA VAL A 205 1.79 7.25 -24.49
C VAL A 205 2.60 6.00 -24.83
N LYS A 206 2.22 4.88 -24.23
CA LYS A 206 2.77 3.55 -24.50
C LYS A 206 1.66 2.60 -24.88
N GLN A 207 1.97 1.65 -25.74
CA GLN A 207 1.04 0.60 -26.15
C GLN A 207 1.61 -0.76 -25.79
N TYR A 208 0.77 -1.65 -25.28
CA TYR A 208 1.08 -3.02 -24.91
C TYR A 208 0.21 -3.94 -25.75
N TYR A 209 0.78 -5.02 -26.29
CA TYR A 209 0.10 -6.03 -27.09
C TYR A 209 0.24 -7.40 -26.46
N LEU A 210 -0.86 -8.12 -26.34
CA LEU A 210 -0.91 -9.49 -25.86
C LEU A 210 -1.09 -10.42 -27.07
N PRO A 211 -0.03 -11.13 -27.51
CA PRO A 211 -0.07 -11.91 -28.75
C PRO A 211 -0.87 -13.21 -28.63
N GLY A 212 -1.39 -13.55 -27.44
CA GLY A 212 -1.99 -14.86 -27.15
C GLY A 212 -3.12 -15.26 -28.09
N ARG A 213 -4.02 -14.33 -28.43
CA ARG A 213 -5.11 -14.63 -29.39
C ARG A 213 -4.59 -14.85 -30.80
N ARG A 214 -3.66 -14.01 -31.25
CA ARG A 214 -3.01 -14.14 -32.56
C ARG A 214 -2.23 -15.44 -32.69
N ALA A 215 -1.48 -15.80 -31.64
CA ALA A 215 -0.74 -17.04 -31.55
C ALA A 215 -1.66 -18.26 -31.60
N LYS A 216 -2.81 -18.21 -30.92
CA LYS A 216 -3.84 -19.26 -31.00
C LYS A 216 -4.45 -19.37 -32.40
N GLU A 217 -4.79 -18.25 -33.03
CA GLU A 217 -5.32 -18.18 -34.40
C GLU A 217 -4.35 -18.83 -35.40
N GLU A 218 -3.05 -18.54 -35.29
CA GLU A 218 -2.01 -19.08 -36.18
C GLU A 218 -1.47 -20.45 -35.75
N SER A 219 -1.93 -21.03 -34.64
CA SER A 219 -1.36 -22.26 -34.04
C SER A 219 0.15 -22.18 -33.80
N ARG A 220 0.62 -21.03 -33.31
CA ARG A 220 2.03 -20.71 -33.04
C ARG A 220 2.23 -20.30 -31.59
N SER A 221 3.49 -20.20 -31.16
CA SER A 221 3.82 -19.66 -29.83
C SER A 221 3.80 -18.13 -29.82
N ASN A 222 3.53 -17.52 -28.66
CA ASN A 222 3.67 -16.07 -28.48
C ASN A 222 5.07 -15.57 -28.89
N TRP A 223 6.11 -16.32 -28.50
CA TRP A 223 7.49 -15.98 -28.85
C TRP A 223 7.70 -15.94 -30.37
N SER A 224 7.25 -16.94 -31.11
CA SER A 224 7.40 -16.95 -32.57
C SER A 224 6.69 -15.80 -33.26
N ILE A 225 5.50 -15.42 -32.80
CA ILE A 225 4.74 -14.29 -33.34
C ILE A 225 5.46 -12.96 -33.05
N VAL A 226 5.90 -12.75 -31.80
CA VAL A 226 6.63 -11.54 -31.41
C VAL A 226 7.98 -11.46 -32.11
N LYS A 227 8.70 -12.58 -32.23
CA LYS A 227 10.00 -12.64 -32.91
C LYS A 227 9.88 -12.22 -34.36
N GLU A 228 8.93 -12.80 -35.10
CA GLU A 228 8.68 -12.43 -36.50
C GLU A 228 8.25 -10.97 -36.65
N ALA A 229 7.35 -10.48 -35.79
CA ALA A 229 6.93 -9.08 -35.83
C ALA A 229 8.10 -8.12 -35.61
N ILE A 230 9.06 -8.45 -34.75
CA ILE A 230 10.26 -7.63 -34.54
C ILE A 230 11.23 -7.74 -35.73
N GLN A 231 11.44 -8.93 -36.31
CA GLN A 231 12.30 -9.11 -37.47
C GLN A 231 11.82 -8.34 -38.71
N ASN A 232 10.50 -8.16 -38.82
CA ASN A 232 9.86 -7.46 -39.94
C ASN A 232 9.59 -5.97 -39.65
N LEU A 233 10.39 -5.32 -38.80
CA LEU A 233 10.24 -3.90 -38.50
C LEU A 233 10.37 -3.04 -39.78
N PRO A 234 9.49 -2.04 -39.99
CA PRO A 234 9.51 -1.23 -41.19
C PRO A 234 10.57 -0.11 -41.12
N GLY A 235 11.30 0.09 -42.22
CA GLY A 235 12.09 1.30 -42.48
C GLY A 235 13.11 1.65 -41.38
N SER A 236 13.02 2.87 -40.84
CA SER A 236 13.94 3.40 -39.82
C SER A 236 13.84 2.68 -38.47
N ALA A 237 12.77 1.91 -38.24
CA ALA A 237 12.59 1.13 -37.02
C ALA A 237 13.59 -0.04 -36.90
N ASN A 238 14.24 -0.44 -38.00
CA ASN A 238 15.28 -1.48 -38.00
C ASN A 238 16.43 -1.18 -37.03
N SER A 239 16.67 0.09 -36.70
CA SER A 239 17.66 0.46 -35.69
C SER A 239 17.38 -0.16 -34.31
N LEU A 240 16.13 -0.50 -33.98
CA LEU A 240 15.73 -1.16 -32.72
C LEU A 240 16.21 -2.61 -32.61
N LEU A 241 16.66 -3.22 -33.72
CA LEU A 241 17.20 -4.59 -33.75
C LEU A 241 18.62 -4.71 -33.19
N SER A 242 19.27 -3.60 -32.84
CA SER A 242 20.69 -3.52 -32.45
C SER A 242 21.16 -4.57 -31.44
N SER A 243 20.28 -5.01 -30.53
CA SER A 243 20.58 -6.02 -29.51
C SER A 243 19.58 -7.18 -29.49
N PHE A 244 18.79 -7.32 -30.56
CA PHE A 244 17.72 -8.31 -30.60
C PHE A 244 18.24 -9.75 -30.61
N ASP A 245 19.32 -10.01 -31.34
CA ASP A 245 19.92 -11.36 -31.43
C ASP A 245 20.38 -11.88 -30.05
N VAL A 246 20.89 -11.00 -29.18
CA VAL A 246 21.25 -11.37 -27.79
C VAL A 246 20.05 -11.93 -27.02
N LEU A 247 18.87 -11.32 -27.20
CA LEU A 247 17.63 -11.79 -26.57
C LEU A 247 17.15 -13.09 -27.22
N VAL A 248 17.23 -13.20 -28.55
CA VAL A 248 16.84 -14.41 -29.29
C VAL A 248 17.67 -15.60 -28.82
N GLU A 249 19.00 -15.48 -28.81
CA GLU A 249 19.92 -16.51 -28.35
C GLU A 249 19.65 -16.91 -26.91
N PHE A 250 19.36 -15.95 -26.03
CA PHE A 250 19.02 -16.23 -24.63
C PHE A 250 17.72 -17.03 -24.51
N ILE A 251 16.62 -16.56 -25.07
CA ILE A 251 15.31 -17.24 -24.99
C ILE A 251 15.36 -18.64 -25.65
N GLU A 252 16.10 -18.78 -26.75
CA GLU A 252 16.21 -20.04 -27.48
C GLU A 252 17.23 -21.02 -26.88
N SER A 253 18.10 -20.55 -25.97
CA SER A 253 18.98 -21.44 -25.19
C SER A 253 18.21 -22.31 -24.18
N PHE A 254 16.99 -21.93 -23.80
CA PHE A 254 16.14 -22.76 -22.95
C PHE A 254 15.49 -23.91 -23.74
N PRO A 255 15.40 -25.12 -23.14
CA PRO A 255 14.57 -26.20 -23.65
C PRO A 255 13.12 -25.73 -23.85
N VAL A 256 12.45 -26.22 -24.90
CA VAL A 256 11.07 -25.79 -25.25
C VAL A 256 10.10 -25.97 -24.08
N ALA A 257 10.23 -27.05 -23.30
CA ALA A 257 9.34 -27.37 -22.18
C ALA A 257 9.48 -26.42 -20.97
N SER A 258 10.65 -25.79 -20.80
CA SER A 258 10.96 -24.89 -19.68
C SER A 258 11.28 -23.47 -20.14
N ARG A 259 10.96 -23.14 -21.40
CA ARG A 259 11.24 -21.83 -21.97
C ARG A 259 10.37 -20.78 -21.28
N PRO A 260 10.97 -19.66 -20.83
CA PRO A 260 10.20 -18.55 -20.28
C PRO A 260 9.10 -18.07 -21.25
N ALA A 261 7.90 -17.84 -20.72
CA ALA A 261 6.73 -17.51 -21.53
C ALA A 261 6.71 -16.04 -21.92
N VAL A 262 6.62 -15.73 -23.20
CA VAL A 262 6.45 -14.36 -23.71
C VAL A 262 5.00 -13.96 -23.57
N GLU A 263 4.73 -12.90 -22.81
CA GLU A 263 3.38 -12.49 -22.41
C GLU A 263 2.91 -11.23 -23.13
N ILE A 264 3.79 -10.23 -23.25
CA ILE A 264 3.43 -8.89 -23.75
C ILE A 264 4.60 -8.32 -24.56
N LEU A 265 4.29 -7.62 -25.66
CA LEU A 265 5.20 -6.66 -26.27
C LEU A 265 4.70 -5.24 -26.01
N ALA A 266 5.54 -4.35 -25.49
CA ALA A 266 5.20 -2.94 -25.37
C ALA A 266 6.11 -2.02 -26.18
N ILE A 267 5.55 -0.91 -26.63
CA ILE A 267 6.22 0.16 -27.36
C ILE A 267 5.94 1.50 -26.71
N ASP A 268 6.86 2.44 -26.86
CA ASP A 268 6.53 3.86 -26.70
C ASP A 268 5.96 4.38 -28.02
N CYS A 269 4.83 5.10 -27.99
CA CYS A 269 4.22 5.72 -29.17
C CYS A 269 4.98 7.01 -29.53
N LEU A 270 6.24 6.85 -29.91
CA LEU A 270 7.18 7.90 -30.33
C LEU A 270 7.81 7.49 -31.66
N GLU A 271 8.51 8.43 -32.30
CA GLU A 271 9.30 8.14 -33.50
C GLU A 271 10.19 6.90 -33.27
N PRO A 272 10.32 5.97 -34.24
CA PRO A 272 10.97 4.68 -34.03
C PRO A 272 12.37 4.75 -33.39
N THR A 273 13.19 5.74 -33.75
CA THR A 273 14.55 5.92 -33.21
C THR A 273 14.58 6.40 -31.76
N GLN A 274 13.49 7.00 -31.28
CA GLN A 274 13.30 7.44 -29.89
C GLN A 274 12.48 6.43 -29.07
N SER A 275 11.81 5.50 -29.72
CA SER A 275 11.02 4.45 -29.08
C SER A 275 11.90 3.34 -28.51
N ARG A 276 11.24 2.44 -27.77
CA ARG A 276 11.82 1.24 -27.17
C ARG A 276 10.84 0.09 -27.32
N LEU A 277 11.36 -1.09 -27.61
CA LEU A 277 10.58 -2.33 -27.56
C LEU A 277 10.82 -2.99 -26.20
N LYS A 278 9.76 -3.40 -25.52
CA LYS A 278 9.85 -4.11 -24.23
C LYS A 278 9.15 -5.44 -24.35
N ILE A 279 9.92 -6.53 -24.32
CA ILE A 279 9.40 -7.89 -24.40
C ILE A 279 9.25 -8.40 -22.98
N TYR A 280 8.02 -8.60 -22.53
CA TYR A 280 7.70 -9.11 -21.21
C TYR A 280 7.69 -10.63 -21.22
N VAL A 281 8.44 -11.20 -20.29
CA VAL A 281 8.71 -12.64 -20.23
C VAL A 281 8.48 -13.12 -18.80
N ARG A 282 7.74 -14.21 -18.64
CA ARG A 282 7.45 -14.84 -17.36
C ARG A 282 8.26 -16.11 -17.19
N SER A 283 8.96 -16.21 -16.07
CA SER A 283 9.60 -17.45 -15.62
C SER A 283 8.84 -18.01 -14.42
N LEU A 284 8.66 -19.33 -14.37
CA LEU A 284 8.10 -20.00 -13.19
C LEU A 284 9.14 -20.15 -12.06
N GLU A 285 10.42 -20.06 -12.39
CA GLU A 285 11.51 -20.08 -11.42
C GLU A 285 11.52 -18.78 -10.61
N THR A 286 11.76 -18.91 -9.31
CA THR A 286 11.60 -17.79 -8.35
C THR A 286 12.77 -17.63 -7.38
N SER A 287 13.81 -18.46 -7.47
CA SER A 287 14.99 -18.29 -6.62
C SER A 287 15.78 -17.05 -7.03
N PHE A 288 16.57 -16.48 -6.12
CA PHE A 288 17.38 -15.31 -6.43
C PHE A 288 18.40 -15.62 -7.55
N LYS A 289 18.95 -16.83 -7.55
CA LYS A 289 19.82 -17.35 -8.62
C LYS A 289 19.12 -17.34 -9.98
N SER A 290 17.89 -17.84 -10.07
CA SER A 290 17.12 -17.78 -11.33
C SER A 290 16.76 -16.36 -11.75
N VAL A 291 16.55 -15.46 -10.76
CA VAL A 291 16.35 -14.04 -11.01
C VAL A 291 17.58 -13.41 -11.65
N MET A 292 18.77 -13.71 -11.13
CA MET A 292 20.03 -13.19 -11.68
C MET A 292 20.34 -13.77 -13.06
N ASP A 293 20.03 -15.04 -13.31
CA ASP A 293 20.17 -15.64 -14.64
C ASP A 293 19.30 -14.89 -15.68
N MET A 294 18.03 -14.62 -15.35
CA MET A 294 17.13 -13.83 -16.19
C MET A 294 17.60 -12.37 -16.34
N MET A 295 18.02 -11.73 -15.24
CA MET A 295 18.48 -10.33 -15.26
C MET A 295 19.76 -10.14 -16.06
N THR A 296 20.62 -11.15 -16.15
CA THR A 296 21.88 -11.12 -16.90
C THR A 296 21.77 -11.73 -18.30
N LEU A 297 20.59 -12.21 -18.70
CA LEU A 297 20.38 -12.95 -19.95
C LEU A 297 21.34 -14.16 -20.06
N GLY A 298 21.48 -14.90 -18.96
CA GLY A 298 22.42 -16.02 -18.84
C GLY A 298 23.87 -15.58 -18.99
N GLY A 299 24.25 -14.46 -18.36
CA GLY A 299 25.59 -13.87 -18.43
C GLY A 299 25.91 -13.04 -19.68
N ARG A 300 25.01 -12.96 -20.66
CA ARG A 300 25.22 -12.17 -21.91
C ARG A 300 25.17 -10.66 -21.69
N ALA A 301 24.47 -10.21 -20.64
CA ALA A 301 24.34 -8.82 -20.23
C ALA A 301 24.62 -8.69 -18.73
N PRO A 302 25.89 -8.78 -18.30
CA PRO A 302 26.27 -8.83 -16.89
C PRO A 302 25.81 -7.58 -16.11
N LYS A 303 25.61 -7.75 -14.80
CA LYS A 303 25.30 -6.69 -13.84
C LYS A 303 26.51 -6.37 -12.99
N SER A 304 26.58 -5.15 -12.47
CA SER A 304 27.61 -4.82 -11.49
C SER A 304 27.33 -5.52 -10.16
N PRO A 305 28.36 -5.75 -9.32
CA PRO A 305 28.16 -6.27 -7.96
C PRO A 305 27.18 -5.42 -7.13
N ASP A 306 27.21 -4.09 -7.30
CA ASP A 306 26.30 -3.17 -6.61
C ASP A 306 24.84 -3.34 -7.05
N GLU A 307 24.60 -3.57 -8.35
CA GLU A 307 23.26 -3.84 -8.88
C GLU A 307 22.71 -5.18 -8.34
N GLU A 308 23.56 -6.19 -8.25
CA GLU A 308 23.22 -7.51 -7.72
C GLU A 308 22.89 -7.44 -6.23
N GLU A 309 23.75 -6.84 -5.40
CA GLU A 309 23.50 -6.71 -3.96
C GLU A 309 22.26 -5.85 -3.68
N SER A 310 22.06 -4.75 -4.43
CA SER A 310 20.85 -3.92 -4.30
C SER A 310 19.58 -4.71 -4.64
N LEU A 311 19.63 -5.55 -5.68
CA LEU A 311 18.50 -6.41 -6.04
C LEU A 311 18.29 -7.51 -4.99
N ARG A 312 19.36 -8.06 -4.41
CA ARG A 312 19.30 -9.07 -3.35
C ARG A 312 18.66 -8.51 -2.08
N GLU A 313 19.08 -7.33 -1.65
CA GLU A 313 18.48 -6.62 -0.52
C GLU A 313 16.99 -6.37 -0.76
N LEU A 314 16.63 -5.85 -1.94
CA LEU A 314 15.23 -5.62 -2.30
C LEU A 314 14.42 -6.92 -2.33
N PHE A 315 14.97 -8.00 -2.88
CA PHE A 315 14.33 -9.30 -2.97
C PHE A 315 14.01 -9.86 -1.58
N ILE A 316 15.01 -9.87 -0.68
CA ILE A 316 14.86 -10.33 0.71
C ILE A 316 13.81 -9.48 1.43
N ALA A 317 13.89 -8.15 1.31
CA ALA A 317 12.97 -7.23 1.97
C ALA A 317 11.52 -7.38 1.47
N VAL A 318 11.32 -7.49 0.16
CA VAL A 318 9.99 -7.61 -0.46
C VAL A 318 9.33 -8.93 -0.08
N PHE A 319 10.07 -10.03 -0.05
CA PHE A 319 9.53 -11.36 0.27
C PHE A 319 9.59 -11.73 1.76
N GLY A 320 10.09 -10.83 2.62
CA GLY A 320 10.18 -11.06 4.06
C GLY A 320 11.08 -12.25 4.43
N LEU A 321 12.13 -12.46 3.65
CA LEU A 321 13.07 -13.57 3.85
C LEU A 321 14.07 -13.23 4.95
N ASN A 322 14.61 -14.25 5.62
CA ASN A 322 15.66 -14.05 6.60
C ASN A 322 17.03 -14.03 5.91
N LYS A 323 17.69 -12.87 5.92
CA LYS A 323 19.00 -12.62 5.29
C LYS A 323 20.09 -13.62 5.72
N ASP A 324 20.04 -14.10 6.96
CA ASP A 324 21.09 -14.97 7.53
C ASP A 324 20.90 -16.45 7.17
N THR A 325 19.71 -16.83 6.70
CA THR A 325 19.35 -18.24 6.44
C THR A 325 18.87 -18.52 5.02
N TYR A 326 18.54 -17.50 4.25
CA TYR A 326 18.06 -17.67 2.89
C TYR A 326 19.22 -17.96 1.94
N GLU A 327 19.10 -19.07 1.20
CA GLU A 327 20.04 -19.48 0.17
C GLU A 327 19.54 -19.03 -1.21
N ASP A 328 20.44 -18.52 -2.05
CA ASP A 328 20.05 -17.86 -3.30
C ASP A 328 19.42 -18.82 -4.33
N ASP A 329 19.67 -20.13 -4.23
CA ASP A 329 19.05 -21.16 -5.05
C ASP A 329 17.71 -21.67 -4.50
N GLN A 330 17.34 -21.28 -3.27
CA GLN A 330 16.07 -21.64 -2.67
C GLN A 330 14.91 -20.94 -3.40
N PRO A 331 13.96 -21.68 -4.02
CA PRO A 331 12.81 -21.06 -4.67
C PRO A 331 11.83 -20.48 -3.63
N LEU A 332 11.08 -19.46 -4.04
CA LEU A 332 9.93 -19.01 -3.28
C LEU A 332 8.84 -20.09 -3.29
N ARG A 333 7.89 -20.00 -2.35
CA ARG A 333 6.77 -20.94 -2.29
C ARG A 333 5.95 -20.90 -3.59
N GLU A 334 5.78 -22.07 -4.19
CA GLU A 334 5.06 -22.24 -5.46
C GLU A 334 3.60 -21.78 -5.36
N LYS A 335 3.10 -21.23 -6.47
CA LYS A 335 1.71 -20.81 -6.61
C LYS A 335 1.10 -21.31 -7.90
N ALA A 336 0.01 -22.07 -7.75
CA ALA A 336 -0.92 -22.40 -8.83
C ALA A 336 -1.82 -21.20 -9.20
N HIS A 337 -1.22 -20.07 -9.57
CA HIS A 337 -1.91 -18.96 -10.22
C HIS A 337 -1.29 -18.74 -11.60
N ARG A 338 -2.12 -18.34 -12.58
CA ARG A 338 -1.67 -18.06 -13.95
C ARG A 338 -0.47 -17.11 -14.01
N THR A 339 -0.53 -16.04 -13.23
CA THR A 339 0.52 -15.02 -13.14
C THR A 339 1.55 -15.34 -12.05
N GLY A 340 1.64 -16.60 -11.63
CA GLY A 340 2.71 -17.10 -10.77
C GLY A 340 4.09 -16.93 -11.38
N GLY A 341 5.13 -17.13 -10.58
CA GLY A 341 6.51 -16.90 -10.99
C GLY A 341 6.92 -15.43 -11.00
N MET A 342 8.01 -15.12 -11.70
CA MET A 342 8.58 -13.79 -11.86
C MET A 342 8.30 -13.26 -13.27
N LEU A 343 7.96 -11.97 -13.37
CA LEU A 343 7.81 -11.29 -14.66
C LEU A 343 9.04 -10.39 -14.87
N TYR A 344 9.57 -10.43 -16.08
CA TYR A 344 10.68 -9.60 -16.52
C TYR A 344 10.24 -8.82 -17.75
N TYR A 345 10.93 -7.73 -18.06
CA TYR A 345 11.00 -7.28 -19.45
C TYR A 345 12.44 -7.12 -19.91
N PHE A 346 12.63 -7.28 -21.21
CA PHE A 346 13.85 -6.95 -21.93
C PHE A 346 13.58 -5.79 -22.87
N GLU A 347 14.33 -4.71 -22.68
CA GLU A 347 14.19 -3.46 -23.43
C GLU A 347 15.24 -3.39 -24.55
N LEU A 348 14.77 -3.24 -25.78
CA LEU A 348 15.56 -2.97 -26.97
C LEU A 348 15.44 -1.50 -27.32
N LYS A 349 16.58 -0.87 -27.60
CA LYS A 349 16.68 0.54 -27.96
C LYS A 349 17.70 0.69 -29.07
N SER A 350 17.45 1.62 -30.00
CA SER A 350 18.37 1.93 -31.08
C SER A 350 19.77 2.25 -30.54
N ASN A 351 20.80 1.71 -31.22
CA ASN A 351 22.21 1.87 -30.89
C ASN A 351 22.66 1.27 -29.54
N SER A 352 21.77 0.55 -28.82
CA SER A 352 22.18 -0.22 -27.64
C SER A 352 22.65 -1.60 -28.06
N LYS A 353 23.91 -1.93 -27.72
CA LYS A 353 24.52 -3.24 -28.00
C LYS A 353 23.98 -4.37 -27.12
N LEU A 354 23.42 -4.04 -25.96
CA LEU A 354 22.86 -5.01 -25.03
C LEU A 354 21.41 -4.63 -24.66
N PRO A 355 20.51 -5.61 -24.47
CA PRO A 355 19.19 -5.36 -23.94
C PRO A 355 19.27 -4.90 -22.47
N LYS A 356 18.36 -4.02 -22.06
CA LYS A 356 18.21 -3.66 -20.64
C LYS A 356 17.12 -4.53 -20.00
N SER A 357 17.46 -5.19 -18.91
CA SER A 357 16.53 -6.03 -18.14
C SER A 357 15.85 -5.27 -16.99
N LYS A 358 14.61 -5.66 -16.68
CA LYS A 358 13.88 -5.27 -15.46
C LYS A 358 13.09 -6.47 -14.95
N ILE A 359 13.00 -6.60 -13.62
CA ILE A 359 12.15 -7.57 -12.92
C ILE A 359 10.95 -6.89 -12.24
N TYR A 360 9.84 -7.63 -12.15
CA TYR A 360 8.65 -7.33 -11.37
C TYR A 360 8.51 -8.38 -10.27
N LEU A 361 8.62 -7.94 -9.01
CA LEU A 361 8.47 -8.79 -7.83
C LEU A 361 6.99 -8.83 -7.41
N PRO A 362 6.29 -9.98 -7.48
CA PRO A 362 4.87 -10.04 -7.15
C PRO A 362 4.65 -9.99 -5.63
N ILE A 363 4.08 -8.90 -5.10
CA ILE A 363 3.96 -8.70 -3.64
C ILE A 363 2.68 -9.35 -3.07
N LEU A 364 1.51 -8.90 -3.51
CA LEU A 364 0.24 -9.18 -2.81
C LEU A 364 -0.10 -10.67 -2.74
N THR A 365 0.13 -11.41 -3.82
CA THR A 365 -0.19 -12.83 -3.81
C THR A 365 0.89 -13.62 -3.07
N LEU A 366 2.19 -13.34 -3.26
CA LEU A 366 3.30 -14.19 -2.78
C LEU A 366 3.65 -13.96 -1.30
N VAL A 367 3.62 -12.71 -0.85
CA VAL A 367 4.18 -12.34 0.45
C VAL A 367 3.20 -12.58 1.59
N TYR A 368 1.89 -12.50 1.34
CA TYR A 368 0.88 -12.52 2.40
C TYR A 368 -0.33 -13.45 2.18
N PRO A 369 -0.15 -14.74 1.83
CA PRO A 369 -1.27 -15.66 1.80
C PRO A 369 -1.70 -16.09 3.21
N ILE A 370 -2.92 -15.73 3.65
CA ILE A 370 -3.57 -16.42 4.77
C ILE A 370 -4.45 -17.53 4.23
N ARG A 371 -4.15 -18.76 4.63
CA ARG A 371 -4.87 -19.96 4.22
C ARG A 371 -5.38 -20.71 5.44
N ASP A 372 -6.47 -21.45 5.24
CA ASP A 372 -6.95 -22.42 6.22
C ASP A 372 -6.07 -23.70 6.20
N ALA A 373 -6.39 -24.64 7.09
CA ALA A 373 -5.68 -25.91 7.20
C ALA A 373 -5.74 -26.78 5.93
N GLN A 374 -6.68 -26.50 5.01
CA GLN A 374 -6.83 -27.17 3.72
C GLN A 374 -6.11 -26.41 2.59
N GLY A 375 -5.36 -25.35 2.91
CA GLY A 375 -4.64 -24.54 1.94
C GLY A 375 -5.54 -23.58 1.15
N ARG A 376 -6.81 -23.39 1.51
CA ARG A 376 -7.72 -22.46 0.83
C ARG A 376 -7.54 -21.06 1.39
N SER A 377 -7.58 -20.04 0.53
CA SER A 377 -7.49 -18.65 0.97
C SER A 377 -8.68 -18.26 1.84
N ILE A 378 -8.43 -17.57 2.95
CA ILE A 378 -9.50 -17.05 3.81
C ILE A 378 -10.23 -15.91 3.10
N ALA A 379 -11.56 -16.00 3.01
CA ALA A 379 -12.41 -15.00 2.38
C ALA A 379 -12.39 -13.66 3.13
N GLY A 380 -12.64 -12.55 2.44
CA GLY A 380 -12.67 -11.24 3.07
C GLY A 380 -12.76 -10.09 2.06
N PRO A 381 -12.91 -8.83 2.52
CA PRO A 381 -12.89 -7.68 1.64
C PRO A 381 -11.63 -7.62 0.77
N ARG A 382 -11.78 -7.06 -0.44
CA ARG A 382 -10.65 -6.71 -1.30
C ARG A 382 -9.80 -5.65 -0.60
N TRP A 383 -8.50 -5.67 -0.85
CA TRP A 383 -7.61 -4.62 -0.37
C TRP A 383 -8.07 -3.26 -0.92
N LYS A 384 -8.05 -2.22 -0.07
CA LYS A 384 -8.44 -0.86 -0.41
C LYS A 384 -7.20 0.02 -0.33
N PHE A 385 -6.92 0.78 -1.38
CA PHE A 385 -5.80 1.72 -1.37
C PHE A 385 -6.01 2.83 -0.32
N VAL A 386 -4.98 3.28 0.41
CA VAL A 386 -3.55 2.84 0.41
C VAL A 386 -3.22 1.77 1.45
N GLU A 387 -4.14 1.43 2.35
CA GLU A 387 -3.81 0.81 3.64
C GLU A 387 -4.73 -0.36 4.02
N GLY A 388 -5.47 -0.86 3.04
CA GLY A 388 -6.51 -1.85 3.25
C GLY A 388 -7.68 -1.29 4.06
N GLN A 389 -8.09 -2.08 5.04
CA GLN A 389 -9.12 -1.80 6.02
C GLN A 389 -8.52 -1.39 7.38
N GLY A 390 -7.21 -1.10 7.42
CA GLY A 390 -6.45 -0.87 8.64
C GLY A 390 -7.04 0.23 9.52
N ILE A 391 -7.55 1.31 8.93
CA ILE A 391 -8.19 2.42 9.68
C ILE A 391 -9.65 2.12 10.02
N ASP A 392 -10.39 1.50 9.10
CA ASP A 392 -11.79 1.11 9.31
C ASP A 392 -11.94 0.23 10.57
N LYS A 393 -10.97 -0.65 10.84
CA LYS A 393 -10.96 -1.51 12.04
C LYS A 393 -10.91 -0.70 13.34
N PHE A 394 -10.18 0.42 13.37
CA PHE A 394 -10.02 1.28 14.55
C PHE A 394 -11.23 2.20 14.74
N LEU A 395 -11.69 2.84 13.67
CA LEU A 395 -12.69 3.92 13.76
C LEU A 395 -14.12 3.40 13.66
N ARG A 396 -14.33 2.42 12.79
CA ARG A 396 -15.67 1.96 12.37
C ARG A 396 -15.89 0.48 12.61
N GLY A 397 -15.03 -0.16 13.41
CA GLY A 397 -14.97 -1.61 13.61
C GLY A 397 -16.33 -2.28 13.84
N HIS A 398 -17.25 -1.65 14.58
CA HIS A 398 -18.58 -2.19 14.80
C HIS A 398 -19.45 -2.22 13.53
N GLU A 399 -19.47 -1.13 12.75
CA GLU A 399 -20.24 -1.01 11.52
C GLU A 399 -19.67 -1.95 10.45
N VAL A 400 -18.36 -1.89 10.22
CA VAL A 400 -17.72 -2.66 9.14
C VAL A 400 -17.69 -4.15 9.45
N SER A 401 -17.58 -4.54 10.72
CA SER A 401 -17.69 -5.95 11.12
C SER A 401 -19.06 -6.54 10.78
N LYS A 402 -20.15 -5.77 10.94
CA LYS A 402 -21.49 -6.23 10.49
C LYS A 402 -21.53 -6.43 8.97
N ALA A 403 -20.98 -5.48 8.20
CA ALA A 403 -20.95 -5.57 6.74
C ALA A 403 -20.09 -6.73 6.22
N TRP A 404 -18.98 -7.03 6.88
CA TRP A 404 -18.02 -8.07 6.45
C TRP A 404 -18.39 -9.48 6.89
N ARG A 405 -19.40 -9.67 7.76
CA ARG A 405 -19.96 -11.00 8.05
C ARG A 405 -20.43 -11.76 6.81
N LYS A 406 -20.69 -11.06 5.69
CA LYS A 406 -20.97 -11.69 4.39
C LYS A 406 -19.86 -12.63 3.91
N TYR A 407 -18.63 -12.49 4.43
CA TYR A 407 -17.50 -13.37 4.12
C TYR A 407 -17.38 -14.58 5.05
N GLY A 408 -18.26 -14.72 6.05
CA GLY A 408 -18.26 -15.80 7.03
C GLY A 408 -18.03 -15.32 8.47
N SER A 409 -18.05 -16.27 9.42
CA SER A 409 -17.75 -15.99 10.83
C SER A 409 -16.26 -15.78 11.12
N VAL A 410 -15.41 -16.27 10.22
CA VAL A 410 -13.97 -16.01 10.18
C VAL A 410 -13.67 -15.42 8.81
N TYR A 411 -13.07 -14.23 8.77
CA TYR A 411 -12.73 -13.55 7.52
C TYR A 411 -11.42 -12.78 7.64
N ARG A 412 -10.84 -12.41 6.50
CA ARG A 412 -9.57 -11.69 6.40
C ARG A 412 -9.78 -10.23 6.06
N ILE A 413 -9.20 -9.31 6.83
CA ILE A 413 -9.05 -7.89 6.45
C ILE A 413 -7.59 -7.59 6.13
N TRP A 414 -7.33 -6.41 5.58
CA TRP A 414 -5.97 -5.93 5.34
C TRP A 414 -5.65 -4.74 6.24
N SER A 415 -4.45 -4.71 6.80
CA SER A 415 -3.86 -3.56 7.51
C SER A 415 -2.52 -3.26 6.84
N ASP A 416 -2.46 -2.20 6.04
CA ASP A 416 -1.46 -2.05 4.97
C ASP A 416 -1.50 -3.26 4.03
N PHE A 417 -0.36 -3.91 3.82
CA PHE A 417 -0.24 -5.14 3.05
C PHE A 417 -0.32 -6.39 3.95
N ILE A 418 -0.52 -6.22 5.26
CA ILE A 418 -0.55 -7.32 6.22
C ILE A 418 -2.00 -7.80 6.37
N PRO A 419 -2.29 -9.07 6.05
CA PRO A 419 -3.60 -9.63 6.24
C PRO A 419 -3.81 -9.95 7.72
N GLU A 420 -5.03 -9.73 8.22
CA GLU A 420 -5.43 -10.02 9.59
C GLU A 420 -6.69 -10.88 9.57
N VAL A 421 -6.72 -11.92 10.42
CA VAL A 421 -7.89 -12.76 10.59
C VAL A 421 -8.79 -12.17 11.66
N VAL A 422 -10.07 -12.01 11.33
CA VAL A 422 -11.10 -11.53 12.25
C VAL A 422 -11.95 -12.72 12.69
N LEU A 423 -11.99 -12.92 14.01
CA LEU A 423 -12.86 -13.90 14.67
C LEU A 423 -14.10 -13.19 15.19
N THR A 424 -15.29 -13.70 14.89
CA THR A 424 -16.56 -13.06 15.29
C THR A 424 -17.38 -13.84 16.32
N LYS A 425 -17.04 -15.10 16.56
CA LYS A 425 -17.78 -15.98 17.45
C LYS A 425 -17.02 -16.22 18.76
N PRO A 426 -17.70 -16.24 19.93
CA PRO A 426 -17.06 -16.51 21.22
C PRO A 426 -16.31 -17.85 21.27
N GLU A 427 -16.83 -18.89 20.63
CA GLU A 427 -16.20 -20.20 20.56
C GLU A 427 -14.86 -20.18 19.81
N ASP A 428 -14.78 -19.44 18.70
CA ASP A 428 -13.56 -19.28 17.90
C ASP A 428 -12.52 -18.47 18.69
N VAL A 429 -12.96 -17.43 19.39
CA VAL A 429 -12.09 -16.62 20.28
C VAL A 429 -11.54 -17.49 21.41
N LYS A 430 -12.39 -18.28 22.08
CA LYS A 430 -11.96 -19.19 23.15
C LYS A 430 -10.94 -20.21 22.65
N ALA A 431 -11.15 -20.79 21.48
CA ALA A 431 -10.22 -21.73 20.86
C ALA A 431 -8.87 -21.05 20.53
N PHE A 432 -8.91 -19.87 19.91
CA PHE A 432 -7.71 -19.10 19.58
C PHE A 432 -6.89 -18.73 20.81
N TYR A 433 -7.52 -18.31 21.90
CA TYR A 433 -6.80 -17.93 23.13
C TYR A 433 -6.39 -19.12 24.02
N SER A 434 -6.66 -20.37 23.62
CA SER A 434 -6.31 -21.55 24.43
C SER A 434 -4.79 -21.72 24.62
N ASP A 435 -3.99 -21.23 23.68
CA ASP A 435 -2.53 -21.25 23.69
C ASP A 435 -1.91 -19.84 23.65
N SER A 436 -2.61 -18.83 24.21
CA SER A 436 -2.22 -17.42 24.11
C SER A 436 -0.82 -17.08 24.62
N SER A 437 -0.21 -17.96 25.43
CA SER A 437 1.17 -17.83 25.90
C SER A 437 2.21 -17.97 24.79
N LEU A 438 1.86 -18.64 23.68
CA LEU A 438 2.70 -18.82 22.50
C LEU A 438 2.52 -17.70 21.46
N HIS A 439 1.51 -16.84 21.65
CA HIS A 439 1.19 -15.81 20.67
C HIS A 439 2.19 -14.66 20.71
N VAL A 440 2.52 -14.15 19.52
CA VAL A 440 3.35 -12.97 19.34
C VAL A 440 2.47 -11.84 18.84
N LYS A 441 2.53 -10.68 19.48
CA LYS A 441 1.81 -9.48 19.04
C LYS A 441 2.41 -8.99 17.73
N SER A 442 1.58 -8.48 16.82
CA SER A 442 2.10 -7.86 15.60
C SER A 442 2.95 -6.64 15.94
N ALA A 443 4.00 -6.41 15.15
CA ALA A 443 4.85 -5.25 15.29
C ALA A 443 3.99 -3.98 15.20
N SER A 444 4.03 -3.16 16.25
CA SER A 444 3.26 -1.92 16.35
C SER A 444 1.76 -2.08 16.09
N SER A 445 1.18 -3.24 16.41
CA SER A 445 -0.24 -3.54 16.15
C SER A 445 -0.67 -3.38 14.69
N ASN A 446 0.27 -3.48 13.74
CA ASN A 446 0.08 -3.10 12.34
C ASN A 446 -0.52 -1.70 12.18
N GLY A 447 -0.16 -0.76 13.07
CA GLY A 447 -0.65 0.62 13.08
C GLY A 447 0.02 1.53 12.04
N GLY A 448 1.04 1.04 11.34
CA GLY A 448 1.85 1.82 10.40
C GLY A 448 3.00 2.57 11.08
N TRP A 449 3.77 3.28 10.26
CA TRP A 449 5.02 3.92 10.66
C TRP A 449 4.82 5.03 11.70
N LEU A 450 3.94 6.00 11.47
CA LEU A 450 3.73 7.09 12.44
C LEU A 450 3.18 6.58 13.77
N PHE A 451 2.33 5.55 13.76
CA PHE A 451 1.86 4.88 14.98
C PHE A 451 3.03 4.28 15.77
N HIS A 452 3.94 3.58 15.07
CA HIS A 452 5.15 3.03 15.68
C HIS A 452 6.04 4.13 16.25
N GLN A 453 6.31 5.20 15.50
CA GLN A 453 7.11 6.30 16.00
C GLN A 453 6.47 6.89 17.24
N LEU A 454 5.17 7.22 17.19
CA LEU A 454 4.45 7.89 18.26
C LEU A 454 4.41 7.08 19.57
N LEU A 455 4.12 5.77 19.51
CA LEU A 455 4.01 4.92 20.72
C LEU A 455 5.31 4.19 21.08
N GLY A 456 6.24 4.07 20.13
CA GLY A 456 7.48 3.33 20.27
C GLY A 456 7.26 1.87 20.65
N ASP A 457 8.24 1.34 21.37
CA ASP A 457 8.25 -0.03 21.88
C ASP A 457 7.62 -0.12 23.27
N CYS A 458 6.41 0.42 23.43
CA CYS A 458 5.72 0.35 24.72
C CYS A 458 5.39 -1.11 25.10
N MET A 459 5.17 -1.38 26.39
CA MET A 459 4.96 -2.74 26.91
C MET A 459 3.82 -3.50 26.21
N GLY A 460 2.81 -2.77 25.73
CA GLY A 460 1.71 -3.31 24.94
C GLY A 460 2.11 -3.84 23.56
N LEU A 461 3.23 -3.40 22.99
CA LEU A 461 3.64 -3.65 21.60
C LEU A 461 4.89 -4.52 21.45
N ILE A 462 5.63 -4.76 22.53
CA ILE A 462 6.81 -5.64 22.55
C ILE A 462 6.48 -7.10 22.88
N ASN A 463 7.36 -8.01 22.47
CA ASN A 463 7.23 -9.47 22.61
C ASN A 463 8.45 -10.13 23.27
N GLY A 464 8.34 -11.43 23.53
CA GLY A 464 9.46 -12.30 23.92
C GLY A 464 10.16 -11.89 25.22
N ASP A 465 11.46 -12.14 25.30
CA ASP A 465 12.23 -11.91 26.52
C ASP A 465 12.35 -10.42 26.87
N ARG A 466 12.35 -9.53 25.88
CA ARG A 466 12.30 -8.08 26.11
C ARG A 466 11.03 -7.70 26.88
N TRP A 467 9.88 -8.20 26.46
CA TRP A 467 8.62 -7.99 27.17
C TRP A 467 8.65 -8.59 28.58
N LYS A 468 9.14 -9.83 28.76
CA LYS A 468 9.23 -10.47 30.08
C LYS A 468 10.07 -9.64 31.05
N ARG A 469 11.25 -9.19 30.62
CA ARG A 469 12.16 -8.36 31.43
C ARG A 469 11.48 -7.07 31.90
N ILE A 470 10.85 -6.33 30.98
CA ILE A 470 10.19 -5.06 31.30
C ILE A 470 8.96 -5.30 32.18
N ARG A 471 8.12 -6.30 31.85
CA ARG A 471 6.89 -6.61 32.61
C ARG A 471 7.19 -6.98 34.05
N VAL A 472 8.23 -7.77 34.31
CA VAL A 472 8.61 -8.16 35.68
C VAL A 472 8.90 -6.94 36.55
N ARG A 473 9.54 -5.88 36.00
CA ARG A 473 9.85 -4.65 36.76
C ARG A 473 8.61 -3.84 37.13
N PHE A 474 7.58 -3.86 36.29
CA PHE A 474 6.32 -3.20 36.61
C PHE A 474 5.35 -4.07 37.41
N SER A 475 5.55 -5.39 37.41
CA SER A 475 4.61 -6.35 38.00
C SER A 475 4.35 -6.09 39.48
N THR A 476 5.37 -5.69 40.25
CA THR A 476 5.27 -5.43 41.69
C THR A 476 4.44 -4.20 42.03
N TYR A 477 4.28 -3.26 41.10
CA TYR A 477 3.50 -2.04 41.29
C TYR A 477 2.02 -2.26 40.95
N PHE A 478 1.71 -3.02 39.90
CA PHE A 478 0.33 -3.21 39.46
C PHE A 478 -0.34 -4.49 39.98
N VAL A 479 0.14 -5.08 41.08
CA VAL A 479 -0.55 -6.19 41.77
C VAL A 479 -1.68 -5.69 42.65
N HIS A 480 -2.69 -6.55 42.89
CA HIS A 480 -3.86 -6.21 43.72
C HIS A 480 -3.48 -5.54 45.03
N ARG A 481 -2.51 -6.11 45.78
CA ARG A 481 -2.04 -5.55 47.06
C ARG A 481 -1.56 -4.10 46.94
N ALA A 482 -0.68 -3.81 45.98
CA ALA A 482 -0.11 -2.48 45.79
C ALA A 482 -1.19 -1.45 45.39
N ILE A 483 -2.18 -1.87 44.58
CA ILE A 483 -3.32 -1.02 44.22
C ILE A 483 -4.24 -0.79 45.43
N THR A 484 -4.50 -1.81 46.25
CA THR A 484 -5.30 -1.69 47.48
C THR A 484 -4.67 -0.71 48.46
N GLU A 485 -3.34 -0.71 48.61
CA GLU A 485 -2.61 0.22 49.49
C GLU A 485 -2.77 1.70 49.06
N ILE A 486 -3.08 1.95 47.78
CA ILE A 486 -3.22 3.31 47.22
C ILE A 486 -4.68 3.74 47.06
N SER A 487 -5.64 2.81 47.04
CA SER A 487 -7.08 3.10 46.86
C SER A 487 -7.61 4.26 47.71
N PRO A 488 -7.31 4.36 49.03
CA PRO A 488 -7.82 5.46 49.86
C PRO A 488 -7.37 6.85 49.38
N ARG A 489 -6.14 6.95 48.84
CA ARG A 489 -5.64 8.21 48.26
C ARG A 489 -6.35 8.54 46.95
N LEU A 490 -6.64 7.54 46.13
CA LEU A 490 -7.38 7.72 44.87
C LEU A 490 -8.82 8.18 45.13
N GLU A 491 -9.48 7.58 46.12
CA GLU A 491 -10.84 7.94 46.54
C GLU A 491 -10.88 9.38 47.06
N THR A 492 -9.90 9.78 47.87
CA THR A 492 -9.78 11.16 48.36
C THR A 492 -9.57 12.14 47.20
N ALA A 493 -8.65 11.84 46.28
CA ALA A 493 -8.38 12.67 45.12
C ALA A 493 -9.59 12.77 44.17
N ALA A 494 -10.36 11.69 44.03
CA ALA A 494 -11.58 11.67 43.24
C ALA A 494 -12.67 12.53 43.88
N GLY A 495 -12.84 12.47 45.21
CA GLY A 495 -13.75 13.34 45.96
C GLY A 495 -13.42 14.82 45.74
N GLN A 496 -12.16 15.20 45.94
CA GLN A 496 -11.69 16.57 45.72
C GLN A 496 -11.91 17.05 44.28
N TYR A 497 -11.70 16.18 43.30
CA TYR A 497 -11.95 16.50 41.90
C TYR A 497 -13.44 16.73 41.61
N VAL A 498 -14.32 15.92 42.18
CA VAL A 498 -15.78 16.08 42.06
C VAL A 498 -16.24 17.38 42.74
N ASP A 499 -15.71 17.68 43.92
CA ASP A 499 -16.03 18.91 44.65
C ASP A 499 -15.64 20.16 43.83
N GLN A 500 -14.48 20.13 43.17
CA GLN A 500 -14.03 21.21 42.27
C GLN A 500 -14.93 21.37 41.05
N LEU A 501 -15.50 20.27 40.53
CA LEU A 501 -16.46 20.34 39.42
C LEU A 501 -17.83 20.89 39.86
N GLY A 502 -18.19 20.76 41.14
CA GLY A 502 -19.45 21.24 41.72
C GLY A 502 -19.40 22.65 42.30
N ALA A 503 -18.26 23.35 42.22
CA ALA A 503 -18.03 24.64 42.87
C ALA A 503 -18.92 25.80 42.36
N ASP A 504 -19.57 25.64 41.20
CA ASP A 504 -20.41 26.68 40.58
C ASP A 504 -21.87 26.73 41.12
N GLY A 505 -22.21 25.91 42.14
CA GLY A 505 -23.48 26.02 42.86
C GLY A 505 -24.75 25.63 42.08
N ALA A 506 -24.62 25.11 40.86
CA ALA A 506 -25.74 24.61 40.07
C ALA A 506 -26.18 23.22 40.56
N GLY A 507 -27.50 23.00 40.71
CA GLY A 507 -28.09 21.72 41.12
C GLY A 507 -27.88 20.55 40.13
N SER A 508 -27.17 20.78 39.03
CA SER A 508 -26.77 19.78 38.04
C SER A 508 -25.39 20.13 37.46
N ILE A 509 -24.48 19.16 37.42
CA ILE A 509 -23.13 19.31 36.83
C ILE A 509 -23.16 18.73 35.42
N GLU A 510 -22.92 19.55 34.40
CA GLU A 510 -22.72 19.07 33.03
C GLU A 510 -21.25 18.67 32.82
N ILE A 511 -21.01 17.36 32.72
CA ILE A 511 -19.65 16.83 32.58
C ILE A 511 -19.35 16.56 31.10
N HIS A 512 -18.48 17.37 30.51
CA HIS A 512 -17.87 17.02 29.24
C HIS A 512 -16.81 15.93 29.44
N ALA A 513 -17.06 14.72 28.92
CA ALA A 513 -16.14 13.58 29.04
C ALA A 513 -14.70 13.84 28.51
N GLY A 514 -14.51 14.86 27.67
CA GLY A 514 -13.18 15.32 27.25
C GLY A 514 -12.38 15.99 28.38
N ASN A 515 -13.06 16.69 29.29
CA ASN A 515 -12.46 17.46 30.38
C ASN A 515 -12.15 16.57 31.59
N THR A 516 -12.82 15.42 31.73
CA THR A 516 -12.59 14.47 32.82
C THR A 516 -11.39 13.57 32.62
N ALA A 517 -10.84 13.48 31.40
CA ALA A 517 -9.69 12.63 31.13
C ALA A 517 -8.40 13.08 31.84
N ARG A 518 -8.32 14.37 32.24
CA ARG A 518 -7.16 14.92 32.93
C ARG A 518 -6.95 14.30 34.31
N PHE A 519 -8.03 14.07 35.06
CA PHE A 519 -7.95 13.47 36.39
C PHE A 519 -7.31 12.07 36.38
N PRO A 520 -7.89 11.04 35.73
CA PRO A 520 -7.33 9.68 35.76
C PRO A 520 -5.95 9.62 35.11
N PHE A 521 -5.66 10.47 34.11
CA PHE A 521 -4.33 10.60 33.54
C PHE A 521 -3.31 11.08 34.56
N MET A 522 -3.59 12.18 35.28
CA MET A 522 -2.68 12.74 36.29
C MET A 522 -2.48 11.79 37.47
N THR A 523 -3.56 11.17 37.95
CA THR A 523 -3.46 10.22 39.06
C THR A 523 -2.63 9.00 38.70
N THR A 524 -2.75 8.49 37.47
CA THR A 524 -1.90 7.41 36.96
C THR A 524 -0.45 7.87 36.81
N ALA A 525 -0.23 9.10 36.31
CA ALA A 525 1.10 9.66 36.16
C ALA A 525 1.81 9.83 37.50
N GLU A 526 1.13 10.37 38.53
CA GLU A 526 1.69 10.51 39.88
C GLU A 526 1.98 9.17 40.54
N TYR A 527 1.22 8.12 40.19
CA TYR A 527 1.54 6.78 40.63
C TYR A 527 2.85 6.26 40.04
N VAL A 528 3.08 6.51 38.74
CA VAL A 528 4.27 6.02 38.01
C VAL A 528 5.52 6.87 38.27
N TYR A 529 5.37 8.19 38.32
CA TYR A 529 6.45 9.16 38.45
C TYR A 529 6.69 9.63 39.89
N GLY A 530 5.81 9.25 40.83
CA GLY A 530 5.74 9.86 42.15
C GLY A 530 5.06 11.24 42.10
N PRO A 531 4.95 11.94 43.25
CA PRO A 531 4.30 13.26 43.34
C PRO A 531 4.83 14.22 42.27
N LEU A 532 3.94 14.90 41.55
CA LEU A 532 4.30 15.84 40.48
C LEU A 532 4.05 17.27 40.93
N SER A 533 4.97 18.18 40.62
CA SER A 533 4.73 19.63 40.78
C SER A 533 3.74 20.15 39.75
N GLU A 534 3.14 21.32 39.99
CA GLU A 534 2.22 21.91 39.02
C GLU A 534 2.86 22.20 37.66
N SER A 535 4.16 22.54 37.62
CA SER A 535 4.88 22.73 36.36
C SER A 535 5.18 21.41 35.65
N GLU A 536 5.46 20.34 36.38
CA GLU A 536 5.60 18.98 35.84
C GLU A 536 4.26 18.47 35.28
N LYS A 537 3.15 18.67 36.00
CA LYS A 537 1.79 18.34 35.55
C LYS A 537 1.42 19.11 34.29
N ALA A 538 1.67 20.42 34.24
CA ALA A 538 1.40 21.23 33.05
C ALA A 538 2.23 20.78 31.84
N SER A 539 3.51 20.48 32.06
CA SER A 539 4.42 20.00 31.00
C SER A 539 3.98 18.63 30.45
N LEU A 540 3.64 17.70 31.34
CA LEU A 540 3.17 16.36 30.96
C LEU A 540 1.81 16.42 30.24
N TRP A 541 0.91 17.29 30.69
CA TRP A 541 -0.37 17.51 30.01
C TRP A 541 -0.17 18.05 28.59
N SER A 542 0.70 19.04 28.41
CA SER A 542 1.05 19.60 27.10
C SER A 542 1.63 18.55 26.16
N LEU A 543 2.52 17.69 26.66
CA LEU A 543 3.04 16.53 25.92
C LEU A 543 1.92 15.58 25.49
N GLY A 544 1.00 15.25 26.39
CA GLY A 544 -0.17 14.42 26.10
C GLY A 544 -1.07 15.01 24.99
N GLN A 545 -1.32 16.32 25.04
CA GLN A 545 -2.13 17.01 24.01
C GLN A 545 -1.43 17.00 22.63
N ARG A 546 -0.11 17.20 22.58
CA ARG A 546 0.66 17.09 21.32
C ARG A 546 0.65 15.66 20.77
N SER A 547 0.82 14.67 21.64
CA SER A 547 0.69 13.25 21.28
C SER A 547 -0.69 12.92 20.71
N LEU A 548 -1.76 13.47 21.30
CA LEU A 548 -3.12 13.28 20.81
C LEU A 548 -3.34 13.92 19.44
N GLY A 549 -2.79 15.11 19.22
CA GLY A 549 -2.79 15.76 17.90
C GLY A 549 -2.14 14.91 16.82
N LEU A 550 -0.96 14.34 17.11
CA LEU A 550 -0.26 13.41 16.21
C LEU A 550 -1.05 12.10 16.00
N MET A 551 -1.73 11.60 17.03
CA MET A 551 -2.61 10.42 16.90
C MET A 551 -3.78 10.68 15.94
N GLY A 552 -4.25 11.92 15.84
CA GLY A 552 -5.21 12.33 14.80
C GLY A 552 -4.69 12.01 13.40
N SER A 553 -3.43 12.38 13.09
CA SER A 553 -2.79 12.05 11.81
C SER A 553 -2.62 10.56 11.58
N VAL A 554 -2.30 9.79 12.63
CA VAL A 554 -2.21 8.33 12.56
C VAL A 554 -3.55 7.71 12.14
N LEU A 555 -4.65 8.20 12.73
CA LEU A 555 -6.00 7.69 12.47
C LEU A 555 -6.59 8.21 11.16
N SER A 556 -6.02 9.26 10.57
CA SER A 556 -6.33 9.67 9.20
C SER A 556 -5.85 8.69 8.14
N GLY A 557 -4.93 7.76 8.48
CA GLY A 557 -4.43 6.77 7.54
C GLY A 557 -3.55 7.37 6.44
N GLY A 558 -3.72 6.95 5.20
CA GLY A 558 -2.99 7.46 4.06
C GLY A 558 -1.48 7.28 4.15
N VAL A 559 -0.80 8.32 3.69
CA VAL A 559 0.66 8.42 3.69
C VAL A 559 1.28 8.24 5.08
N TYR A 560 0.58 8.62 6.17
CA TYR A 560 1.08 8.60 7.55
C TYR A 560 1.43 7.17 8.04
N ARG A 561 0.94 6.14 7.35
CA ARG A 561 1.26 4.74 7.66
C ARG A 561 2.59 4.26 7.10
N PHE A 562 3.21 5.00 6.20
CA PHE A 562 4.45 4.62 5.52
C PHE A 562 5.57 5.63 5.84
N LYS A 563 6.83 5.17 5.94
CA LYS A 563 7.97 6.05 6.27
C LYS A 563 8.12 7.23 5.30
N ILE A 564 7.75 7.04 4.05
CA ILE A 564 7.78 8.07 3.00
C ILE A 564 7.05 9.37 3.37
N TYR A 565 6.12 9.30 4.32
CA TYR A 565 5.46 10.43 4.94
C TYR A 565 6.40 11.55 5.41
N GLU A 566 7.60 11.23 5.90
CA GLU A 566 8.59 12.21 6.38
C GLU A 566 8.83 13.32 5.33
N TRP A 567 8.84 12.92 4.05
CA TRP A 567 9.04 13.81 2.91
C TRP A 567 7.75 14.47 2.43
N LEU A 568 6.64 13.74 2.48
CA LEU A 568 5.34 14.19 1.93
C LEU A 568 4.60 15.18 2.84
N ARG A 569 4.90 15.21 4.14
CA ARG A 569 4.24 16.05 5.14
C ARG A 569 5.25 16.55 6.20
N PRO A 570 6.18 17.45 5.78
CA PRO A 570 7.30 17.87 6.62
C PRO A 570 6.87 18.55 7.93
N GLN A 571 5.75 19.27 7.94
CA GLN A 571 5.26 19.96 9.14
C GLN A 571 4.87 18.99 10.25
N THR A 572 4.12 17.94 9.91
CA THR A 572 3.71 16.95 10.90
C THR A 572 4.89 16.08 11.34
N HIS A 573 5.85 15.81 10.46
CA HIS A 573 7.12 15.18 10.84
C HIS A 573 7.94 16.05 11.82
N GLN A 574 8.03 17.36 11.61
CA GLN A 574 8.65 18.27 12.58
C GLN A 574 7.95 18.24 13.94
N CYS A 575 6.60 18.20 13.96
CA CYS A 575 5.86 18.04 15.22
C CYS A 575 6.17 16.72 15.93
N LEU A 576 6.32 15.61 15.19
CA LEU A 576 6.74 14.32 15.73
C LEU A 576 8.13 14.41 16.35
N THR A 577 9.12 14.91 15.61
CA THR A 577 10.51 15.04 16.07
C THR A 577 10.60 15.91 17.32
N GLN A 578 9.86 17.02 17.35
CA GLN A 578 9.80 17.88 18.53
C GLN A 578 9.15 17.17 19.73
N PHE A 579 8.06 16.44 19.50
CA PHE A 579 7.40 15.66 20.56
C PHE A 579 8.34 14.60 21.15
N GLU A 580 9.03 13.83 20.32
CA GLU A 580 9.94 12.77 20.76
C GLU A 580 11.10 13.30 21.59
N ARG A 581 11.69 14.42 21.14
CA ARG A 581 12.72 15.13 21.88
C ARG A 581 12.21 15.58 23.26
N ASP A 582 11.08 16.29 23.30
CA ASP A 582 10.56 16.85 24.54
C ASP A 582 10.07 15.77 25.51
N TRP A 583 9.49 14.69 24.99
CA TRP A 583 9.10 13.52 25.77
C TRP A 583 10.30 12.87 26.45
N THR A 584 11.40 12.69 25.71
CA THR A 584 12.65 12.14 26.24
C THR A 584 13.23 13.04 27.32
N LEU A 585 13.31 14.35 27.05
CA LEU A 585 13.83 15.33 28.01
C LEU A 585 12.96 15.44 29.28
N PHE A 586 11.64 15.27 29.17
CA PHE A 586 10.77 15.24 30.34
C PHE A 586 11.07 14.03 31.22
N ASN A 587 11.12 12.83 30.64
CA ASN A 587 11.34 11.62 31.42
C ASN A 587 12.75 11.56 32.03
N GLU A 588 13.79 11.99 31.31
CA GLU A 588 15.15 12.08 31.86
C GLU A 588 15.19 13.02 33.08
N ARG A 589 14.59 14.21 32.99
CA ARG A 589 14.54 15.16 34.11
C ARG A 589 13.80 14.61 35.32
N ILE A 590 12.64 13.96 35.11
CA ILE A 590 11.88 13.32 36.18
C ILE A 590 12.73 12.21 36.81
N TYR A 591 13.31 11.32 36.01
CA TYR A 591 14.17 10.24 36.49
C TYR A 591 15.31 10.77 37.37
N GLN A 592 16.09 11.73 36.88
CA GLN A 592 17.21 12.31 37.64
C GLN A 592 16.74 12.95 38.96
N SER A 593 15.63 13.70 38.91
CA SER A 593 15.02 14.31 40.09
C SER A 593 14.57 13.25 41.11
N ARG A 594 13.86 12.21 40.68
CA ARG A 594 13.36 11.17 41.59
C ARG A 594 14.48 10.28 42.14
N LYS A 595 15.52 10.02 41.35
CA LYS A 595 16.70 9.27 41.79
C LYS A 595 17.52 10.03 42.84
N ALA A 596 17.65 11.35 42.68
CA ALA A 596 18.39 12.19 43.63
C ALA A 596 17.62 12.45 44.94
N ASN A 597 16.29 12.61 44.86
CA ASN A 597 15.49 13.09 45.99
C ASN A 597 14.79 12.00 46.82
N TYR A 598 14.77 10.73 46.36
CA TYR A 598 14.13 9.63 47.07
C TYR A 598 15.12 8.52 47.42
N PRO A 599 15.09 7.99 48.66
CA PRO A 599 15.87 6.80 49.02
C PRO A 599 15.40 5.60 48.22
N GLN A 600 16.29 4.65 47.96
CA GLN A 600 16.08 3.52 47.04
C GLN A 600 14.77 2.74 47.30
N GLU A 601 14.38 2.57 48.56
CA GLU A 601 13.16 1.85 48.97
C GLU A 601 11.85 2.62 48.69
N LYS A 602 11.92 3.94 48.49
CA LYS A 602 10.78 4.82 48.22
C LYS A 602 10.81 5.40 46.81
N GLN A 603 11.70 4.93 45.95
CA GLN A 603 11.79 5.41 44.58
C GLN A 603 10.54 4.98 43.78
N PRO A 604 9.97 5.89 42.97
CA PRO A 604 8.80 5.59 42.17
C PRO A 604 9.12 4.61 41.03
N PRO A 605 8.10 3.95 40.45
CA PRO A 605 8.26 2.96 39.39
C PRO A 605 9.17 3.41 38.22
N ILE A 606 9.12 4.68 37.84
CA ILE A 606 9.93 5.23 36.74
C ILE A 606 11.44 5.05 36.95
N VAL A 607 11.95 5.14 38.19
CA VAL A 607 13.40 5.06 38.45
C VAL A 607 13.91 3.65 38.19
N HIS A 608 13.19 2.65 38.71
CA HIS A 608 13.53 1.24 38.50
C HIS A 608 13.36 0.82 37.03
N ALA A 609 12.35 1.35 36.35
CA ALA A 609 12.16 1.12 34.92
C ALA A 609 13.33 1.72 34.13
N TRP A 610 13.73 2.96 34.40
CA TRP A 610 14.81 3.65 33.70
C TRP A 610 16.17 2.96 33.89
N ASP A 611 16.53 2.62 35.14
CA ASP A 611 17.78 1.93 35.47
C ASP A 611 17.90 0.58 34.73
N SER A 612 16.78 -0.14 34.60
CA SER A 612 16.76 -1.43 33.92
C SER A 612 17.04 -1.32 32.41
N VAL A 613 16.63 -0.21 31.79
CA VAL A 613 16.85 0.05 30.37
C VAL A 613 18.29 0.52 30.15
N ALA A 614 18.79 1.42 31.01
CA ALA A 614 20.16 1.92 30.96
C ALA A 614 21.21 0.81 31.11
N ALA A 615 20.93 -0.21 31.95
CA ALA A 615 21.82 -1.37 32.13
C ALA A 615 21.84 -2.36 30.95
N SER A 616 20.94 -2.21 29.96
CA SER A 616 20.74 -3.19 28.87
C SER A 616 21.36 -2.80 27.52
N SER A 617 22.34 -1.88 27.53
CA SER A 617 23.05 -1.28 26.39
C SER A 617 23.01 -2.07 25.07
N THR A 618 22.03 -1.73 24.23
CA THR A 618 22.16 -1.77 22.77
C THR A 618 21.83 -0.37 22.25
N VAL A 619 22.80 0.23 21.55
CA VAL A 619 22.96 1.68 21.31
C VAL A 619 21.86 2.32 20.42
N HIS A 620 20.90 1.56 19.91
CA HIS A 620 19.74 2.10 19.18
C HIS A 620 18.43 2.22 20.00
N GLY A 621 18.43 1.77 21.26
CA GLY A 621 17.20 1.71 22.06
C GLY A 621 16.67 3.07 22.53
N PHE A 622 17.53 4.04 22.84
CA PHE A 622 17.11 5.18 23.68
C PHE A 622 16.12 6.17 23.05
N GLN A 623 16.11 6.34 21.73
CA GLN A 623 15.14 7.23 21.06
C GLN A 623 13.71 6.63 21.02
N HIS A 624 13.58 5.29 21.05
CA HIS A 624 12.28 4.61 21.01
C HIS A 624 11.90 3.89 22.32
N SER A 625 12.84 3.63 23.23
CA SER A 625 12.62 2.98 24.53
C SER A 625 12.18 3.95 25.64
N GLY A 626 12.31 5.27 25.43
CA GLY A 626 11.85 6.29 26.38
C GLY A 626 10.32 6.37 26.54
N LYS A 627 9.55 5.58 25.79
CA LYS A 627 8.08 5.50 25.84
C LYS A 627 7.58 4.32 26.69
N LEU A 628 8.33 4.02 27.76
CA LEU A 628 8.07 2.88 28.65
C LEU A 628 7.05 3.14 29.76
N THR A 629 6.35 4.26 29.75
CA THR A 629 5.36 4.60 30.79
C THR A 629 3.95 4.40 30.29
N ALA A 630 3.15 3.72 31.12
CA ALA A 630 1.73 3.39 31.01
C ALA A 630 0.93 4.28 30.04
N GLY A 631 0.77 3.81 28.80
CA GLY A 631 -0.35 4.17 27.92
C GLY A 631 -1.52 3.20 28.11
#